data_AF-A0A8X7N747-F1
#
_entry.id   AF-A0A8X7N747-F1
#
_cell.length_a   1.000
_cell.length_b   1.000
_cell.length_c   1.000
_cell.angle_alpha   90.00
_cell.angle_beta   90.00
_cell.angle_gamma   90.00
#
_symmetry.space_group_name_H-M   'P 1'
#
loop_
_entity.id
_entity.type
_entity.pdbx_description
1 polymer ?
#
loop_
_entity_poly.entity_id
_entity_poly.type
_entity_poly.pdbx_seq_one_letter_code
_entity_poly.pdbx_strand_id
1 'polypeptide(L)'
;MLADEATLVRRRNGSVLTRGLVLKSDHPNVPLPQLRPRITPSNTDIYNLQGTHNFRAAAGNLGVYGTAQPTVGGLRTILALLGCRPSTTTPRRSSTATPSPSPPQNTCIWVCTREEPVIYVSGRPFVLREASAPTETFGLSTRASNLESIERRLRADILKEAERNGGLVLVHEEDALSTAPNNASSASAAHGAPSSSSKS
;
A
#
# COMPACT_ATOMS: atom_id res chain seq x y z
N MET A 1 -13.56 22.59 10.64
CA MET A 1 -14.32 21.39 10.25
C MET A 1 -13.84 21.00 8.86
N LEU A 2 -13.37 19.76 8.66
CA LEU A 2 -12.99 19.28 7.32
C LEU A 2 -14.22 19.36 6.40
N ALA A 3 -14.01 19.76 5.15
CA ALA A 3 -15.05 19.64 4.13
C ALA A 3 -15.41 18.16 3.94
N ASP A 4 -16.63 17.88 3.45
CA ASP A 4 -16.99 16.51 3.08
C ASP A 4 -16.02 15.96 2.02
N GLU A 5 -15.92 14.63 1.97
CA GLU A 5 -14.98 13.91 1.11
C GLU A 5 -15.05 14.37 -0.35
N ALA A 6 -16.25 14.38 -0.93
CA ALA A 6 -16.47 14.72 -2.33
C ALA A 6 -16.10 16.19 -2.63
N THR A 7 -16.31 17.09 -1.68
CA THR A 7 -15.93 18.49 -1.79
C THR A 7 -14.42 18.66 -1.71
N LEU A 8 -13.74 17.94 -0.82
CA LEU A 8 -12.28 18.00 -0.71
C LEU A 8 -11.60 17.46 -1.98
N VAL A 9 -12.03 16.28 -2.44
CA VAL A 9 -11.51 15.66 -3.67
C VAL A 9 -11.77 16.54 -4.90
N ARG A 10 -12.92 17.23 -4.97
CA ARG A 10 -13.22 18.16 -6.08
C ARG A 10 -12.39 19.45 -6.04
N ARG A 11 -11.96 19.89 -4.85
CA ARG A 11 -11.21 21.14 -4.66
C ARG A 11 -9.69 20.96 -4.74
N ARG A 12 -9.20 19.72 -4.83
CA ARG A 12 -7.78 19.42 -5.04
C ARG A 12 -7.25 20.15 -6.27
N ASN A 13 -6.15 20.88 -6.07
CA ASN A 13 -5.54 21.75 -7.06
C ASN A 13 -4.01 21.69 -7.02
N GLY A 14 -3.45 20.57 -6.52
CA GLY A 14 -2.02 20.31 -6.54
C GLY A 14 -1.49 20.11 -7.96
N SER A 15 -0.18 20.11 -8.11
CA SER A 15 0.47 19.83 -9.40
C SER A 15 0.47 18.33 -9.78
N VAL A 16 0.23 17.46 -8.80
CA VAL A 16 0.06 16.01 -8.91
C VAL A 16 -1.22 15.58 -8.20
N LEU A 17 -1.45 16.03 -6.96
CA LEU A 17 -2.69 15.75 -6.23
C LEU A 17 -3.81 16.69 -6.72
N THR A 18 -4.32 16.41 -7.90
CA THR A 18 -5.33 17.20 -8.62
C THR A 18 -6.75 16.75 -8.30
N ARG A 19 -7.72 17.50 -8.83
CA ARG A 19 -9.16 17.21 -8.73
C ARG A 19 -9.44 15.77 -9.16
N GLY A 20 -10.24 15.07 -8.35
CA GLY A 20 -10.67 13.71 -8.66
C GLY A 20 -9.65 12.63 -8.30
N LEU A 21 -8.44 13.00 -7.84
CA LEU A 21 -7.46 12.03 -7.36
C LEU A 21 -7.56 11.83 -5.86
N VAL A 22 -7.24 10.62 -5.41
CA VAL A 22 -7.27 10.16 -4.03
C VAL A 22 -5.96 9.50 -3.60
N LEU A 23 -5.67 9.57 -2.30
CA LEU A 23 -4.57 8.84 -1.67
C LEU A 23 -5.14 7.55 -1.09
N LYS A 24 -4.95 6.45 -1.79
CA LYS A 24 -5.47 5.14 -1.36
C LYS A 24 -4.39 4.36 -0.64
N SER A 25 -4.76 3.65 0.42
CA SER A 25 -3.86 2.70 1.06
C SER A 25 -3.38 1.67 0.04
N ASP A 26 -2.08 1.43 0.05
CA ASP A 26 -1.44 0.56 -0.93
C ASP A 26 -1.84 -0.91 -0.77
N HIS A 27 -2.11 -1.31 0.48
CA HIS A 27 -2.58 -2.64 0.80
C HIS A 27 -3.96 -2.54 1.45
N PRO A 28 -4.89 -3.46 1.14
CA PRO A 28 -6.14 -3.53 1.86
C PRO A 28 -5.86 -3.81 3.34
N ASN A 29 -6.58 -3.12 4.23
CA ASN A 29 -6.58 -3.42 5.66
C ASN A 29 -7.38 -4.69 6.00
N VAL A 30 -7.92 -5.35 4.99
CA VAL A 30 -8.64 -6.62 5.13
C VAL A 30 -7.61 -7.73 5.35
N PRO A 31 -7.76 -8.56 6.41
CA PRO A 31 -7.04 -9.82 6.47
C PRO A 31 -7.55 -10.66 5.29
N LEU A 32 -6.83 -10.66 4.18
CA LEU A 32 -7.15 -11.52 3.05
C LEU A 32 -6.70 -12.95 3.44
N PRO A 33 -7.61 -13.88 3.78
CA PRO A 33 -7.23 -15.28 3.98
C PRO A 33 -6.53 -15.86 2.73
N GLN A 34 -6.77 -15.29 1.55
CA GLN A 34 -6.15 -15.64 0.26
C GLN A 34 -4.73 -15.04 0.07
N LEU A 35 -4.34 -14.01 0.84
CA LEU A 35 -2.97 -13.50 0.87
C LEU A 35 -2.15 -14.07 2.03
N ARG A 36 -2.75 -14.93 2.87
CA ARG A 36 -1.94 -15.78 3.73
C ARG A 36 -1.11 -16.67 2.80
N PRO A 37 0.22 -16.61 2.88
CA PRO A 37 1.06 -17.47 2.08
C PRO A 37 0.63 -18.92 2.34
N ARG A 38 0.19 -19.62 1.29
CA ARG A 38 -0.14 -21.04 1.40
C ARG A 38 1.16 -21.73 1.82
N ILE A 39 1.24 -22.13 3.08
CA ILE A 39 2.40 -22.85 3.61
C ILE A 39 2.44 -24.19 2.87
N THR A 40 3.26 -24.26 1.83
CA THR A 40 3.62 -25.52 1.20
C THR A 40 4.88 -26.06 1.89
N PRO A 41 5.10 -27.38 1.92
CA PRO A 41 6.30 -27.98 2.51
C PRO A 41 7.63 -27.45 1.92
N SER A 42 7.57 -26.79 0.77
CA SER A 42 8.70 -26.18 0.06
C SER A 42 8.93 -24.69 0.37
N ASN A 43 8.10 -24.06 1.22
CA ASN A 43 8.06 -22.60 1.43
C ASN A 43 8.23 -22.26 2.92
N THR A 44 9.29 -22.79 3.52
CA THR A 44 9.58 -22.73 4.97
C THR A 44 10.05 -21.35 5.45
N ASP A 45 10.40 -20.44 4.54
CA ASP A 45 11.05 -19.15 4.87
C ASP A 45 10.09 -17.94 4.84
N ILE A 46 8.80 -18.18 5.08
CA ILE A 46 7.80 -17.13 5.09
C ILE A 46 7.67 -16.53 6.49
N TYR A 47 8.20 -15.31 6.66
CA TYR A 47 8.10 -14.61 7.94
C TYR A 47 6.85 -13.73 7.96
N ASN A 48 5.95 -13.96 8.92
CA ASN A 48 4.83 -13.07 9.19
C ASN A 48 5.31 -11.88 10.04
N LEU A 49 5.92 -10.89 9.39
CA LEU A 49 6.46 -9.70 10.05
C LEU A 49 5.40 -8.60 10.09
N GLN A 50 5.07 -8.09 11.27
CA GLN A 50 4.11 -6.99 11.40
C GLN A 50 4.53 -5.79 10.55
N GLY A 51 3.59 -5.28 9.75
CA GLY A 51 3.82 -4.15 8.86
C GLY A 51 4.60 -4.48 7.59
N THR A 52 4.78 -5.77 7.28
CA THR A 52 5.42 -6.28 6.08
C THR A 52 4.58 -7.43 5.53
N HIS A 53 4.23 -7.41 4.25
CA HIS A 53 3.44 -8.48 3.63
C HIS A 53 4.30 -9.30 2.67
N ASN A 54 4.13 -10.63 2.67
CA ASN A 54 4.76 -11.53 1.70
C ASN A 54 6.31 -11.42 1.67
N PHE A 55 6.94 -11.25 2.84
CA PHE A 55 8.41 -11.27 2.97
C PHE A 55 8.95 -12.70 2.83
N ARG A 56 9.90 -12.87 1.91
CA ARG A 56 10.46 -14.17 1.50
C ARG A 56 11.93 -14.05 1.11
N ALA A 57 12.70 -15.10 1.32
CA ALA A 57 14.06 -15.25 0.81
C ALA A 57 14.06 -15.96 -0.56
N ALA A 58 15.02 -15.64 -1.42
CA ALA A 58 15.30 -16.43 -2.62
C ALA A 58 15.96 -17.76 -2.24
N ALA A 59 15.63 -18.83 -2.98
CA ALA A 59 16.24 -20.13 -2.78
C ALA A 59 17.76 -20.08 -3.00
N GLY A 60 18.51 -20.91 -2.26
CA GLY A 60 19.96 -21.05 -2.43
C GLY A 60 20.82 -20.05 -1.65
N ASN A 61 20.29 -19.47 -0.55
CA ASN A 61 21.03 -18.57 0.35
C ASN A 61 21.76 -17.42 -0.38
N LEU A 62 21.10 -16.81 -1.36
CA LEU A 62 21.67 -15.76 -2.20
C LEU A 62 21.74 -14.38 -1.52
N GLY A 63 21.21 -14.26 -0.30
CA GLY A 63 21.05 -12.95 0.36
C GLY A 63 20.04 -12.03 -0.34
N VAL A 64 19.19 -12.57 -1.21
CA VAL A 64 18.14 -11.84 -1.94
C VAL A 64 16.80 -12.09 -1.27
N TYR A 65 16.06 -11.01 -1.00
CA TYR A 65 14.75 -11.06 -0.34
C TYR A 65 13.73 -10.26 -1.13
N GLY A 66 12.47 -10.67 -1.07
CA GLY A 66 11.34 -9.96 -1.67
C GLY A 66 10.25 -9.72 -0.64
N THR A 67 9.54 -8.60 -0.75
CA THR A 67 8.35 -8.28 0.06
C THR A 67 7.41 -7.40 -0.75
N ALA A 68 6.12 -7.42 -0.41
CA ALA A 68 5.24 -6.32 -0.80
C ALA A 68 5.64 -5.04 -0.04
N GLN A 69 5.10 -3.89 -0.44
CA GLN A 69 5.48 -2.59 0.13
C GLN A 69 5.33 -2.61 1.67
N PRO A 70 6.43 -2.51 2.44
CA PRO A 70 6.34 -2.53 3.88
C PRO A 70 5.92 -1.14 4.40
N THR A 71 5.35 -1.11 5.59
CA THR A 71 5.33 0.08 6.43
C THR A 71 6.75 0.48 6.85
N VAL A 72 6.93 1.70 7.36
CA VAL A 72 8.23 2.12 7.95
C VAL A 72 8.65 1.21 9.10
N GLY A 73 7.69 0.76 9.93
CA GLY A 73 7.96 -0.22 11.00
C GLY A 73 8.41 -1.57 10.45
N GLY A 74 7.71 -2.08 9.43
CA GLY A 74 8.06 -3.31 8.73
C GLY A 74 9.45 -3.28 8.11
N LEU A 75 9.82 -2.17 7.46
CA LEU A 75 11.16 -1.98 6.91
C LEU A 75 12.24 -2.03 8.01
N ARG A 76 12.00 -1.39 9.16
CA ARG A 76 12.92 -1.46 10.32
C ARG A 76 13.07 -2.90 10.83
N THR A 77 11.98 -3.66 10.86
CA THR A 77 11.99 -5.07 11.27
C THR A 77 12.81 -5.91 10.29
N ILE A 78 12.64 -5.73 8.97
CA ILE A 78 13.45 -6.41 7.95
C ILE A 78 14.94 -6.09 8.15
N LEU A 79 15.30 -4.82 8.26
CA LEU A 79 16.70 -4.41 8.45
C LEU A 79 17.28 -4.97 9.76
N ALA A 80 16.49 -5.08 10.82
CA ALA A 80 16.92 -5.71 12.06
C ALA A 80 17.16 -7.21 11.90
N LEU A 81 16.23 -7.91 11.25
CA LEU A 81 16.31 -9.35 11.00
C LEU A 81 17.51 -9.70 10.12
N LEU A 82 17.85 -8.86 9.15
CA LEU A 82 18.99 -9.05 8.26
C LEU A 82 20.33 -8.54 8.83
N GLY A 83 20.34 -7.97 10.04
CA GLY A 83 21.55 -7.37 10.62
C GLY A 83 22.02 -6.09 9.90
N CYS A 84 21.17 -5.47 9.09
CA CYS A 84 21.46 -4.30 8.26
C CYS A 84 20.93 -2.99 8.87
N ARG A 85 20.77 -2.92 10.20
CA ARG A 85 20.33 -1.68 10.85
C ARG A 85 21.37 -0.59 10.59
N PRO A 86 20.97 0.64 10.20
CA PRO A 86 21.91 1.74 10.05
C PRO A 86 22.69 1.93 11.35
N SER A 87 24.02 1.97 11.29
CA SER A 87 24.81 2.22 12.50
C SER A 87 24.64 3.68 12.87
N THR A 88 24.07 3.94 14.05
CA THR A 88 24.14 5.27 14.67
C THR A 88 25.54 5.48 15.24
N THR A 89 26.57 5.39 14.40
CA THR A 89 27.88 5.93 14.74
C THR A 89 27.79 7.43 14.53
N THR A 90 27.10 8.12 15.45
CA THR A 90 27.37 9.54 15.65
C THR A 90 28.87 9.61 15.90
N PRO A 91 29.67 10.38 15.15
CA PRO A 91 31.07 10.56 15.50
C PRO A 91 31.08 11.26 16.86
N ARG A 92 31.22 10.50 17.95
CA ARG A 92 31.49 11.06 19.27
C ARG A 92 32.83 11.75 19.11
N ARG A 93 32.78 13.08 18.94
CA ARG A 93 33.93 13.97 19.05
C ARG A 93 34.40 13.99 20.51
N SER A 94 34.91 12.87 21.01
CA SER A 94 35.73 12.73 22.22
C SER A 94 35.68 11.28 22.72
N SER A 95 36.76 10.56 22.45
CA SER A 95 37.43 9.73 23.46
C SER A 95 38.69 9.14 22.84
N THR A 96 39.81 9.34 23.52
CA THR A 96 41.14 8.74 23.32
C THR A 96 41.16 7.22 23.55
N ALA A 97 40.06 6.52 23.24
CA ALA A 97 39.95 5.08 23.37
C ALA A 97 40.31 4.43 22.03
N THR A 98 41.24 3.47 22.08
CA THR A 98 41.65 2.59 20.99
C THR A 98 40.43 2.06 20.23
N PRO A 99 40.39 2.15 18.89
CA PRO A 99 39.29 1.61 18.11
C PRO A 99 39.30 0.08 18.26
N SER A 100 38.36 -0.44 19.06
CA SER A 100 38.03 -1.86 19.00
C SER A 100 37.41 -2.15 17.63
N PRO A 101 37.82 -3.23 16.93
CA PRO A 101 37.22 -3.56 15.65
C PRO A 101 35.72 -3.82 15.85
N SER A 102 34.89 -2.90 15.37
CA SER A 102 33.44 -3.14 15.30
C SER A 102 33.19 -4.34 14.39
N PRO A 103 32.28 -5.25 14.74
CA PRO A 103 31.95 -6.38 13.88
C PRO A 103 31.54 -5.90 12.48
N PRO A 104 31.78 -6.70 11.43
CA PRO A 104 31.38 -6.35 10.07
C PRO A 104 29.87 -6.10 10.03
N GLN A 105 29.48 -4.93 9.52
CA GLN A 105 28.09 -4.54 9.38
C GLN A 105 27.55 -5.06 8.05
N ASN A 106 26.40 -5.74 8.08
CA ASN A 106 25.73 -6.16 6.86
C ASN A 106 25.18 -4.92 6.12
N THR A 107 25.31 -4.93 4.79
CA THR A 107 24.77 -3.87 3.92
C THR A 107 23.47 -4.35 3.29
N CYS A 108 22.46 -3.48 3.26
CA CYS A 108 21.22 -3.72 2.53
C CYS A 108 21.08 -2.71 1.40
N ILE A 109 20.84 -3.21 0.18
CA ILE A 109 20.40 -2.39 -0.96
C ILE A 109 18.90 -2.60 -1.11
N TRP A 110 18.13 -1.53 -0.96
CA TRP A 110 16.69 -1.57 -1.15
C TRP A 110 16.33 -1.12 -2.57
N VAL A 111 15.71 -2.02 -3.34
CA VAL A 111 15.26 -1.72 -4.70
C VAL A 111 13.74 -1.73 -4.72
N CYS A 112 13.13 -0.61 -5.09
CA CYS A 112 11.70 -0.52 -5.35
C CYS A 112 11.46 -0.69 -6.85
N THR A 113 10.68 -1.71 -7.23
CA THR A 113 10.38 -2.01 -8.64
C THR A 113 9.04 -1.43 -9.10
N ARG A 114 8.50 -0.44 -8.38
CA ARG A 114 7.19 0.13 -8.67
C ARG A 114 7.28 1.21 -9.72
N GLU A 115 6.36 1.16 -10.68
CA GLU A 115 6.18 2.15 -11.74
C GLU A 115 5.10 3.21 -11.41
N GLU A 116 4.63 3.24 -10.17
CA GLU A 116 3.70 4.23 -9.63
C GLU A 116 4.30 4.89 -8.38
N PRO A 117 3.95 6.16 -8.09
CA PRO A 117 4.51 6.86 -6.93
C PRO A 117 3.98 6.26 -5.62
N VAL A 118 4.86 6.09 -4.64
CA VAL A 118 4.48 5.66 -3.30
C VAL A 118 4.83 6.75 -2.29
N ILE A 119 3.87 7.11 -1.45
CA ILE A 119 4.08 8.06 -0.36
C ILE A 119 3.79 7.39 0.98
N TYR A 120 4.60 7.72 1.98
CA TYR A 120 4.34 7.30 3.36
C TYR A 120 3.67 8.43 4.15
N VAL A 121 2.46 8.15 4.65
CA VAL A 121 1.75 9.02 5.60
C VAL A 121 1.68 8.29 6.93
N SER A 122 2.20 8.90 7.99
CA SER A 122 2.28 8.30 9.33
C SER A 122 2.88 6.88 9.34
N GLY A 123 3.89 6.66 8.49
CA GLY A 123 4.59 5.38 8.38
C GLY A 123 3.88 4.28 7.58
N ARG A 124 2.70 4.56 7.02
CA ARG A 124 1.93 3.63 6.16
C ARG A 124 2.05 4.02 4.68
N PRO A 125 2.16 3.07 3.75
CA PRO A 125 2.26 3.35 2.32
C PRO A 125 0.89 3.68 1.69
N PHE A 126 0.89 4.67 0.80
CA PHE A 126 -0.26 5.10 0.02
C PHE A 126 0.15 5.32 -1.45
N VAL A 127 -0.82 5.12 -2.33
CA VAL A 127 -0.72 5.32 -3.78
C VAL A 127 -1.74 6.34 -4.26
N LEU A 128 -1.47 6.94 -5.42
CA LEU A 128 -2.39 7.86 -6.08
C LEU A 128 -3.37 7.08 -6.96
N ARG A 129 -4.66 7.38 -6.88
CA ARG A 129 -5.72 6.73 -7.68
C ARG A 129 -6.76 7.74 -8.13
N GLU A 130 -7.52 7.42 -9.17
CA GLU A 130 -8.73 8.17 -9.50
C GLU A 130 -9.87 7.77 -8.55
N ALA A 131 -10.63 8.75 -8.07
CA ALA A 131 -11.80 8.52 -7.22
C ALA A 131 -12.88 7.68 -7.92
N SER A 132 -12.99 7.81 -9.25
CA SER A 132 -13.91 7.04 -10.10
C SER A 132 -13.49 5.60 -10.31
N ALA A 133 -12.19 5.29 -10.19
CA ALA A 133 -11.62 3.97 -10.44
C ALA A 133 -10.52 3.65 -9.42
N PRO A 134 -10.84 3.58 -8.11
CA PRO A 134 -9.83 3.49 -7.04
C PRO A 134 -9.06 2.15 -7.02
N THR A 135 -9.56 1.12 -7.70
CA THR A 135 -8.90 -0.18 -7.84
C THR A 135 -7.96 -0.27 -9.04
N GLU A 136 -8.04 0.68 -9.99
CA GLU A 136 -7.23 0.68 -11.21
C GLU A 136 -5.92 1.42 -11.00
N THR A 137 -4.84 0.93 -11.63
CA THR A 137 -3.52 1.57 -11.53
C THR A 137 -3.53 2.90 -12.26
N PHE A 138 -3.06 3.95 -11.59
CA PHE A 138 -2.96 5.28 -12.17
C PHE A 138 -1.54 5.52 -12.73
N GLY A 139 -1.38 5.33 -14.04
CA GLY A 139 -0.09 5.47 -14.72
C GLY A 139 0.32 6.94 -14.89
N LEU A 140 1.49 7.31 -14.38
CA LEU A 140 2.03 8.67 -14.47
C LEU A 140 3.31 8.77 -15.31
N SER A 141 4.25 7.85 -15.14
CA SER A 141 5.48 7.81 -15.94
C SER A 141 6.21 6.49 -15.80
N THR A 142 6.82 6.02 -16.90
CA THR A 142 7.70 4.84 -16.92
C THR A 142 9.18 5.19 -16.70
N ARG A 143 9.53 6.48 -16.66
CA ARG A 143 10.91 6.95 -16.44
C ARG A 143 11.16 7.22 -14.96
N ALA A 144 12.16 6.56 -14.37
CA ALA A 144 12.51 6.70 -12.96
C ALA A 144 12.67 8.17 -12.51
N SER A 145 13.45 8.98 -13.26
CA SER A 145 13.68 10.39 -12.92
C SER A 145 12.41 11.25 -12.91
N ASN A 146 11.45 10.93 -13.77
CA ASN A 146 10.15 11.59 -13.79
C ASN A 146 9.30 11.13 -12.60
N LEU A 147 9.30 9.84 -12.30
CA LEU A 147 8.55 9.27 -11.18
C LEU A 147 9.00 9.88 -9.84
N GLU A 148 10.31 9.98 -9.62
CA GLU A 148 10.87 10.65 -8.43
C GLU A 148 10.48 12.15 -8.36
N SER A 149 10.43 12.82 -9.51
CA SER A 149 9.97 14.22 -9.58
C SER A 149 8.49 14.35 -9.24
N ILE A 150 7.67 13.40 -9.70
CA ILE A 150 6.25 13.28 -9.37
C ILE A 150 6.09 13.03 -7.87
N GLU A 151 6.86 12.12 -7.26
CA GLU A 151 6.82 11.86 -5.81
C GLU A 151 7.17 13.09 -4.99
N ARG A 152 8.21 13.84 -5.38
CA ARG A 152 8.58 15.11 -4.72
C ARG A 152 7.45 16.14 -4.77
N ARG A 153 6.80 16.28 -5.92
CA ARG A 153 5.67 17.21 -6.10
C ARG A 153 4.42 16.74 -5.36
N LEU A 154 4.12 15.45 -5.40
CA LEU A 154 3.01 14.84 -4.66
C LEU A 154 3.16 15.07 -3.16
N ARG A 155 4.36 14.84 -2.61
CA ARG A 155 4.65 15.17 -1.21
C ARG A 155 4.38 16.64 -0.89
N ALA A 156 4.82 17.56 -1.76
CA ALA A 156 4.60 18.98 -1.57
C ALA A 156 3.10 19.35 -1.61
N ASP A 157 2.33 18.76 -2.52
CA ASP A 157 0.89 18.96 -2.60
C ASP A 157 0.16 18.45 -1.34
N ILE A 158 0.55 17.27 -0.84
CA ILE A 158 -0.02 16.67 0.38
C ILE A 158 0.25 17.57 1.60
N LEU A 159 1.46 18.08 1.75
CA LEU A 159 1.81 18.98 2.86
C LEU A 159 1.02 20.29 2.81
N LYS A 160 0.83 20.86 1.61
CA LYS A 160 -0.01 22.05 1.42
C LYS A 160 -1.49 21.79 1.68
N GLU A 161 -2.02 20.64 1.26
CA GLU A 161 -3.38 20.23 1.59
C GLU A 161 -3.55 20.08 3.11
N ALA A 162 -2.59 19.43 3.79
CA ALA A 162 -2.59 19.29 5.24
C ALA A 162 -2.62 20.65 5.94
N GLU A 163 -1.77 21.59 5.53
CA GLU A 163 -1.72 22.95 6.09
C GLU A 163 -3.06 23.67 5.98
N ARG A 164 -3.71 23.61 4.80
CA ARG A 164 -5.04 24.20 4.58
C ARG A 164 -6.15 23.54 5.40
N ASN A 165 -5.97 22.28 5.77
CA ASN A 165 -6.96 21.47 6.47
C ASN A 165 -6.64 21.31 7.97
N GLY A 166 -5.78 22.15 8.54
CA GLY A 166 -5.46 22.13 9.98
C GLY A 166 -4.63 20.92 10.41
N GLY A 167 -3.73 20.46 9.53
CA GLY A 167 -2.85 19.30 9.77
C GLY A 167 -3.43 17.96 9.33
N LEU A 168 -4.59 17.94 8.67
CA LEU A 168 -5.31 16.71 8.29
C LEU A 168 -5.23 16.46 6.78
N VAL A 169 -5.04 15.20 6.41
CA VAL A 169 -5.02 14.74 5.00
C VAL A 169 -6.09 13.67 4.83
N LEU A 170 -6.88 13.79 3.76
CA LEU A 170 -7.87 12.78 3.41
C LEU A 170 -7.18 11.62 2.67
N VAL A 171 -7.34 10.42 3.24
CA VAL A 171 -6.89 9.15 2.68
C VAL A 171 -8.06 8.18 2.56
N HIS A 172 -7.90 7.17 1.70
CA HIS A 172 -8.91 6.18 1.37
C HIS A 172 -8.38 4.78 1.68
N GLU A 173 -9.26 3.93 2.19
CA GLU A 173 -8.98 2.51 2.43
C GLU A 173 -10.08 1.67 1.80
N GLU A 174 -9.78 0.42 1.49
CA GLU A 174 -10.80 -0.52 1.03
C GLU A 174 -11.51 -1.15 2.24
N ASP A 175 -12.84 -1.05 2.28
CA ASP A 175 -13.66 -1.76 3.25
C ASP A 175 -14.06 -3.13 2.71
N ALA A 176 -13.97 -4.16 3.56
CA ALA A 176 -14.30 -5.55 3.22
C ALA A 176 -15.79 -5.80 2.90
N LEU A 177 -16.66 -4.79 3.02
CA LEU A 177 -18.12 -4.98 3.11
C LEU A 177 -18.92 -4.55 1.87
N SER A 178 -18.30 -4.16 0.75
CA SER A 178 -19.04 -3.95 -0.50
C SER A 178 -19.38 -5.29 -1.18
N THR A 179 -20.25 -6.07 -0.54
CA THR A 179 -20.98 -7.11 -1.27
C THR A 179 -21.85 -6.37 -2.29
N ALA A 180 -21.55 -6.52 -3.57
CA ALA A 180 -22.36 -5.95 -4.65
C ALA A 180 -23.83 -6.29 -4.41
N PRO A 181 -24.79 -5.38 -4.68
CA PRO A 181 -26.20 -5.70 -4.54
C PRO A 181 -26.52 -6.87 -5.48
N ASN A 182 -26.88 -8.01 -4.90
CA ASN A 182 -27.46 -9.15 -5.61
C ASN A 182 -28.74 -8.68 -6.30
N ASN A 183 -28.63 -8.23 -7.55
CA ASN A 183 -29.80 -7.98 -8.38
C ASN A 183 -30.27 -9.34 -8.94
N ALA A 184 -30.74 -10.21 -8.05
CA ALA A 184 -31.55 -11.36 -8.43
C ALA A 184 -32.97 -10.84 -8.65
N SER A 185 -33.22 -10.36 -9.86
CA SER A 185 -34.56 -10.08 -10.36
C SER A 185 -35.39 -11.36 -10.28
N SER A 186 -36.41 -11.33 -9.41
CA SER A 186 -37.47 -12.32 -9.35
C SER A 186 -38.39 -12.20 -10.56
N ALA A 187 -37.96 -12.73 -11.70
CA ALA A 187 -38.85 -13.05 -12.81
C ALA A 187 -39.49 -14.43 -12.56
N SER A 188 -40.50 -14.46 -11.68
CA SER A 188 -41.39 -15.61 -11.54
C SER A 188 -42.33 -15.64 -12.75
N ALA A 189 -42.10 -16.61 -13.63
CA ALA A 189 -42.95 -16.95 -14.75
C ALA A 189 -44.37 -17.30 -14.31
N ALA A 190 -45.37 -16.68 -14.95
CA ALA A 190 -46.72 -17.23 -15.05
C ALA A 190 -47.00 -17.46 -16.54
N HIS A 191 -46.59 -18.62 -17.02
CA HIS A 191 -46.93 -19.11 -18.35
C HIS A 191 -48.31 -19.77 -18.26
N GLY A 192 -49.32 -19.12 -18.85
CA GLY A 192 -50.64 -19.72 -19.04
C GLY A 192 -50.64 -20.67 -20.23
N ALA A 193 -51.33 -21.80 -20.07
CA ALA A 193 -51.91 -22.57 -21.17
C ALA A 193 -53.09 -23.43 -20.63
N PRO A 194 -54.07 -23.80 -21.47
CA PRO A 194 -55.47 -23.96 -21.04
C PRO A 194 -56.05 -25.38 -21.14
N SER A 195 -57.26 -25.51 -20.57
CA SER A 195 -58.37 -26.43 -20.90
C SER A 195 -58.28 -27.92 -20.53
N SER A 196 -59.25 -28.39 -19.75
CA SER A 196 -60.34 -29.24 -20.27
C SER A 196 -61.41 -29.53 -19.20
N SER A 197 -62.64 -29.61 -19.68
CA SER A 197 -63.92 -29.73 -18.97
C SER A 197 -64.24 -31.19 -18.60
N SER A 198 -65.05 -31.43 -17.55
CA SER A 198 -66.15 -32.41 -17.56
C SER A 198 -66.87 -32.57 -16.20
N LYS A 199 -68.17 -32.24 -16.20
CA LYS A 199 -69.33 -32.88 -15.53
C LYS A 199 -69.41 -32.81 -13.99
N SER A 200 -70.57 -32.59 -13.35
CA SER A 200 -71.99 -32.68 -13.75
C SER A 200 -72.82 -31.56 -13.09
#